data_AF-A0A3D6DYS0-F1
#
_entry.id   AF-A0A3D6DYS0-F1
#
_cell.length_a   1.000
_cell.length_b   1.000
_cell.length_c   1.000
_cell.angle_alpha   90.00
_cell.angle_beta   90.00
_cell.angle_gamma   90.00
#
_symmetry.space_group_name_H-M   'P 1'
#
loop_
_entity.id
_entity.type
_entity.pdbx_description
1 polymer ?
#
loop_
_entity_poly.entity_id
_entity_poly.type
_entity_poly.pdbx_seq_one_letter_code
_entity_poly.pdbx_strand_id
1 'polypeptide(L)'
;MKKTEKGSATPRIGVQVFGSQNARRLNPKKLLLSKWTAVTPHDQEKHFIVTRVIQPEPPATRIESIELEAVYSRRVFSLFWHKLTDRQQWLQGWQ
;
A
#
# COMPACT_ATOMS: atom_id res chain seq x y z
N MET A 1 55.67 15.02 -30.19
CA MET A 1 54.82 13.87 -30.53
C MET A 1 53.57 13.91 -29.66
N LYS A 2 52.42 13.66 -30.31
CA LYS A 2 51.07 13.64 -29.75
C LYS A 2 50.93 12.57 -28.66
N LYS A 3 50.20 12.86 -27.57
CA LYS A 3 49.06 12.04 -27.09
C LYS A 3 48.12 12.86 -26.20
N THR A 4 46.85 12.55 -26.36
CA THR A 4 45.63 13.24 -25.93
C THR A 4 44.94 12.44 -24.82
N GLU A 5 44.10 13.13 -24.02
CA GLU A 5 42.99 12.61 -23.18
C GLU A 5 43.40 11.79 -21.92
N LYS A 6 42.74 11.88 -20.76
CA LYS A 6 41.30 11.83 -20.49
C LYS A 6 40.96 12.49 -19.14
N GLY A 7 39.79 13.13 -19.10
CA GLY A 7 39.21 13.67 -17.87
C GLY A 7 38.63 12.60 -16.94
N SER A 8 38.41 13.01 -15.70
CA SER A 8 37.44 12.41 -14.79
C SER A 8 37.12 13.42 -13.70
N ALA A 9 36.16 14.31 -13.99
CA ALA A 9 35.45 15.05 -12.97
C ALA A 9 34.69 14.04 -12.09
N THR A 10 35.05 13.96 -10.81
CA THR A 10 34.38 13.14 -9.82
C THR A 10 32.94 13.63 -9.65
N PRO A 11 31.90 12.82 -9.95
CA PRO A 11 30.54 13.20 -9.62
C PRO A 11 30.37 13.10 -8.10
N ARG A 12 29.94 14.22 -7.50
CA ARG A 12 29.47 14.30 -6.12
C ARG A 12 28.19 13.48 -6.02
N ILE A 13 28.31 12.22 -5.63
CA ILE A 13 27.17 11.32 -5.45
C ILE A 13 26.36 11.85 -4.26
N GLY A 14 25.24 12.50 -4.56
CA GLY A 14 24.21 12.81 -3.58
C GLY A 14 23.67 11.50 -3.01
N VAL A 15 23.83 11.32 -1.71
CA VAL A 15 23.17 10.23 -0.98
C VAL A 15 21.69 10.59 -0.90
N GLN A 16 20.93 10.10 -1.88
CA GLN A 16 19.49 10.09 -1.83
C GLN A 16 19.09 9.06 -0.77
N VAL A 17 18.70 9.57 0.41
CA VAL A 17 18.10 8.76 1.47
C VAL A 17 16.75 8.28 0.94
N PHE A 18 16.71 7.09 0.37
CA PHE A 18 15.46 6.45 -0.02
C PHE A 18 14.60 6.29 1.22
N GLY A 19 13.40 6.88 1.17
CA GLY A 19 12.48 7.00 2.29
C GLY A 19 12.27 5.71 3.05
N SER A 20 12.26 5.84 4.37
CA SER A 20 12.01 4.78 5.33
C SER A 20 10.79 3.93 4.90
N GLN A 21 11.06 2.65 4.69
CA GLN A 21 10.12 1.59 4.35
C GLN A 21 8.97 1.54 5.38
N ASN A 22 7.90 2.29 5.14
CA ASN A 22 6.71 2.30 6.01
C ASN A 22 5.64 1.31 5.51
N ALA A 23 6.06 0.25 4.81
CA ALA A 23 5.17 -0.80 4.32
C ALA A 23 4.76 -1.72 5.48
N ARG A 24 3.47 -1.75 5.80
CA ARG A 24 2.93 -2.62 6.85
C ARG A 24 2.94 -4.08 6.35
N ARG A 25 3.57 -5.00 7.11
CA ARG A 25 3.43 -6.44 6.84
C ARG A 25 2.03 -6.90 7.28
N LEU A 26 1.19 -7.24 6.30
CA LEU A 26 -0.15 -7.78 6.53
C LEU A 26 -0.20 -9.27 6.23
N ASN A 27 -0.93 -9.99 7.06
CA ASN A 27 -1.22 -11.41 6.85
C ASN A 27 -2.55 -11.52 6.10
N PRO A 28 -2.54 -11.99 4.83
CA PRO A 28 -3.73 -12.02 4.00
C PRO A 28 -4.89 -12.83 4.61
N LYS A 29 -4.57 -13.92 5.33
CA LYS A 29 -5.55 -14.74 6.07
C LYS A 29 -6.29 -14.02 7.20
N LYS A 30 -5.74 -12.90 7.69
CA LYS A 30 -6.30 -12.09 8.79
C LYS A 30 -6.95 -10.79 8.28
N LEU A 31 -7.11 -10.63 6.96
CA LEU A 31 -7.72 -9.44 6.40
C LEU A 31 -9.23 -9.43 6.62
N LEU A 32 -9.91 -10.57 6.58
CA LEU A 32 -11.34 -10.64 6.82
C LEU A 32 -11.71 -10.07 8.21
N LEU A 33 -12.71 -9.20 8.25
CA LEU A 33 -13.18 -8.44 9.44
C LEU A 33 -12.15 -7.49 10.07
N SER A 34 -11.02 -7.22 9.39
CA SER A 34 -10.07 -6.24 9.86
C SER A 34 -10.59 -4.81 9.70
N LYS A 35 -10.29 -3.97 10.68
CA LYS A 35 -10.76 -2.57 10.78
C LYS A 35 -9.70 -1.62 10.26
N TRP A 36 -10.12 -0.63 9.50
CA TRP A 36 -9.24 0.32 8.82
C TRP A 36 -9.81 1.74 8.87
N THR A 37 -8.91 2.71 9.00
CA THR A 37 -9.20 4.13 8.82
C THR A 37 -8.49 4.62 7.57
N ALA A 38 -9.21 5.30 6.66
CA ALA A 38 -8.62 6.03 5.55
C ALA A 38 -7.95 7.31 6.06
N VAL A 39 -6.68 7.52 5.71
CA VAL A 39 -5.92 8.74 6.07
C VAL A 39 -6.51 9.97 5.41
N THR A 40 -6.94 9.82 4.15
CA THR A 40 -7.69 10.84 3.41
C THR A 40 -9.12 10.35 3.30
N PRO A 41 -10.06 10.88 4.11
CA PRO A 41 -11.47 10.50 4.03
C PRO A 41 -12.04 10.83 2.66
N HIS A 42 -12.82 9.92 2.09
CA HIS A 42 -13.59 10.15 0.88
C HIS A 42 -15.06 10.23 1.29
N ASP A 43 -15.83 11.23 0.81
CA ASP A 43 -17.25 11.40 1.17
C ASP A 43 -17.56 11.41 2.68
N GLN A 44 -16.64 11.94 3.52
CA GLN A 44 -16.72 11.90 5.00
C GLN A 44 -16.60 10.49 5.61
N GLU A 45 -16.33 9.48 4.79
CA GLU A 45 -16.10 8.11 5.18
C GLU A 45 -14.63 7.94 5.58
N LYS A 46 -14.40 7.72 6.86
CA LYS A 46 -13.07 7.44 7.40
C LYS A 46 -12.89 6.00 7.84
N HIS A 47 -13.95 5.33 8.31
CA HIS A 47 -13.84 3.98 8.89
C HIS A 47 -14.41 2.93 7.95
N PHE A 48 -13.62 1.88 7.76
CA PHE A 48 -13.91 0.78 6.85
C PHE A 48 -13.61 -0.55 7.53
N ILE A 49 -14.33 -1.59 7.13
CA ILE A 49 -14.10 -2.97 7.55
C ILE A 49 -13.98 -3.86 6.32
N VAL A 50 -13.03 -4.78 6.33
CA VAL A 50 -12.93 -5.78 5.26
C VAL A 50 -14.01 -6.82 5.46
N THR A 51 -14.95 -6.91 4.52
CA THR A 51 -16.08 -7.86 4.60
C THR A 51 -15.86 -9.10 3.75
N ARG A 52 -15.03 -9.01 2.71
CA ARG A 52 -14.72 -10.14 1.83
C ARG A 52 -13.27 -10.11 1.37
N VAL A 53 -12.75 -11.31 1.10
CA VAL A 53 -11.43 -11.52 0.52
C VAL A 53 -11.61 -12.26 -0.80
N ILE A 54 -11.12 -11.67 -1.89
CA ILE A 54 -11.22 -12.22 -3.24
C ILE A 54 -9.91 -12.95 -3.56
N GLN A 55 -10.03 -14.26 -3.74
CA GLN A 55 -8.94 -15.12 -4.15
C GLN A 55 -8.96 -15.25 -5.68
N PRO A 56 -7.80 -15.23 -6.34
CA PRO A 56 -7.73 -15.40 -7.79
C PRO A 56 -8.06 -16.84 -8.21
N GLU A 57 -8.30 -17.04 -9.50
CA GLU A 57 -8.47 -18.38 -10.05
C GLU A 57 -7.16 -19.21 -9.99
N PRO A 58 -7.28 -20.54 -9.81
CA PRO A 58 -6.13 -21.44 -9.88
C PRO A 58 -5.35 -21.27 -11.21
N PRO A 59 -4.01 -21.34 -11.20
CA PRO A 59 -3.12 -21.85 -10.14
C PRO A 59 -2.71 -20.80 -9.10
N ALA A 60 -3.19 -19.56 -9.20
CA ALA A 60 -2.84 -18.53 -8.25
C ALA A 60 -3.51 -18.79 -6.89
N THR A 61 -2.73 -18.75 -5.81
CA THR A 61 -3.20 -19.04 -4.44
C THR A 61 -3.17 -17.82 -3.53
N ARG A 62 -2.74 -16.66 -4.05
CA ARG A 62 -2.54 -15.45 -3.27
C ARG A 62 -3.69 -14.48 -3.50
N ILE A 63 -4.24 -13.96 -2.41
CA ILE A 63 -5.29 -12.93 -2.43
C ILE A 63 -4.92 -11.81 -3.40
N GLU A 64 -5.88 -11.42 -4.23
CA GLU A 64 -5.72 -10.36 -5.22
C GLU A 64 -6.37 -9.09 -4.70
N SER A 65 -7.65 -9.21 -4.34
CA SER A 65 -8.50 -8.09 -3.95
C SER A 65 -9.28 -8.40 -2.68
N ILE A 66 -9.83 -7.36 -2.08
CA ILE A 66 -10.68 -7.40 -0.89
C ILE A 66 -11.84 -6.44 -1.09
N GLU A 67 -12.94 -6.67 -0.38
CA GLU A 67 -14.05 -5.73 -0.29
C GLU A 67 -13.99 -5.00 1.05
N LEU A 68 -14.05 -3.68 1.00
CA LEU A 68 -14.19 -2.82 2.17
C LEU A 68 -15.63 -2.28 2.22
N GLU A 69 -16.25 -2.37 3.39
CA GLU A 69 -17.50 -1.71 3.71
C GLU A 69 -17.22 -0.48 4.57
N ALA A 70 -17.70 0.68 4.13
CA ALA A 70 -17.69 1.90 4.93
C ALA A 70 -18.70 1.78 6.07
N VAL A 71 -18.26 2.05 7.30
CA VAL A 71 -19.11 1.90 8.50
C VAL A 71 -20.29 2.87 8.49
N TYR A 72 -20.06 4.09 7.99
CA TYR A 72 -21.07 5.16 8.00
C TYR A 72 -22.13 4.98 6.91
N SER A 73 -21.71 4.87 5.65
CA SER A 73 -22.63 4.83 4.51
C SER A 73 -23.10 3.42 4.14
N ARG A 74 -22.46 2.37 4.68
CA ARG A 74 -22.59 0.97 4.25
C ARG A 74 -22.17 0.72 2.79
N ARG A 75 -21.49 1.68 2.15
CA ARG A 75 -20.96 1.52 0.81
C ARG A 75 -19.88 0.44 0.81
N VAL A 76 -20.00 -0.50 -0.13
CA VAL A 76 -18.99 -1.53 -0.36
C VAL A 76 -18.22 -1.20 -1.64
N PHE A 77 -16.90 -1.36 -1.59
CA PHE A 77 -16.05 -1.27 -2.77
C PHE A 77 -14.89 -2.26 -2.70
N SER A 78 -14.43 -2.68 -3.87
CA SER A 78 -13.30 -3.58 -4.01
C SER A 78 -12.00 -2.80 -4.21
N LEU A 79 -10.93 -3.27 -3.57
CA LEU A 79 -9.57 -2.75 -3.76
C LEU A 79 -8.55 -3.89 -3.68
N PHE A 80 -7.38 -3.68 -4.27
CA PHE A 80 -6.27 -4.60 -4.08
C PHE A 80 -5.80 -4.60 -2.63
N TRP A 81 -5.61 -5.78 -2.05
CA TRP A 81 -5.27 -5.90 -0.62
C TRP A 81 -3.96 -5.22 -0.22
N HIS A 82 -3.00 -5.13 -1.16
CA HIS A 82 -1.70 -4.52 -0.89
C HIS A 82 -1.81 -3.00 -0.66
N LYS A 83 -2.90 -2.34 -1.08
CA LYS A 83 -3.12 -0.92 -0.79
C LYS A 83 -3.23 -0.65 0.70
N LEU A 84 -3.75 -1.61 1.49
CA LEU A 84 -3.79 -1.51 2.95
C LEU A 84 -2.39 -1.52 3.61
N THR A 85 -1.35 -1.91 2.87
CA THR A 85 0.03 -1.86 3.38
C THR A 85 0.60 -0.44 3.39
N ASP A 86 0.03 0.47 2.60
CA ASP A 86 0.42 1.86 2.54
C ASP A 86 -0.19 2.66 3.70
N ARG A 87 0.67 2.99 4.67
CA ARG A 87 0.30 3.76 5.86
C ARG A 87 -0.08 5.20 5.58
N GLN A 88 0.23 5.75 4.40
CA GLN A 88 -0.19 7.09 4.01
C GLN A 88 -1.62 7.12 3.49
N GLN A 89 -2.17 5.96 3.13
CA GLN A 89 -3.56 5.83 2.68
C GLN A 89 -4.44 5.16 3.74
N TRP A 90 -3.89 4.18 4.46
CA TRP A 90 -4.66 3.32 5.36
C TRP A 90 -3.97 3.11 6.72
N LEU A 91 -4.70 3.42 7.77
CA LEU A 91 -4.34 3.11 9.15
C LEU A 91 -5.15 1.91 9.63
N GLN A 92 -4.52 1.05 10.42
CA GLN A 92 -5.18 -0.13 10.96
C GLN A 92 -5.86 0.24 12.29
N GLY A 93 -7.09 -0.24 12.49
CA GLY A 93 -7.92 0.07 13.66
C GLY A 93 -8.91 1.20 13.39
N TRP A 94 -9.62 1.60 14.44
CA TRP A 94 -10.46 2.81 14.43
C TRP A 94 -9.66 3.94 15.06
N GLN A 95 -8.78 4.53 14.25
CA GLN A 95 -8.10 5.78 14.60
C GLN A 95 -8.84 6.96 13.99
#